data_AF-A0A542CUQ1-F1
#
_entry.id   AF-A0A542CUQ1-F1
#
_cell.length_a   1.000
_cell.length_b   1.000
_cell.length_c   1.000
_cell.angle_alpha   90.00
_cell.angle_beta   90.00
_cell.angle_gamma   90.00
#
_symmetry.space_group_name_H-M   'P 1'
#
loop_
_entity.id
_entity.type
_entity.pdbx_description
1 polymer ?
#
loop_
_entity_poly.entity_id
_entity_poly.type
_entity_poly.pdbx_seq_one_letter_code
_entity_poly.pdbx_strand_id
1 'polypeptide(L)'
;MSLGEERELVPLGAGFDLAKRGYDKVQVDEHLERLDGDLKMLAQDRDAAISQAGDLARQLEAARGEIDDLRGQVERLAQPPTTLEGLSERLQRMLRLAQDEAADTRARAEAEAGHIRAKAESDASAMRARYEELLTELADRRKAMEAEHRKVLEDARAEAESITSKAKTERDRLDEEAEQRRTQVEEDFEIAMATRRNEAMRVLAEQEATSKAEAERRVREATDEAAAIRAKVAEEEAAAKADIERRQRESVADANQRKQNSISEANARVAEAADEARRRVREATDEANRKINHATERVEALRKLRNAIAEQVQSARSMLAEADAALGNAGPIVEPLPEERDEATEHPDTQGNDPVTVGSRTNGESPNTSQAQPKPKPNTTHE
;
A
#
# COMPACT_ATOMS: atom_id res chain seq x y z
N MET A 1 116.43 91.30 -33.25
CA MET A 1 117.88 91.57 -33.45
C MET A 1 118.64 90.26 -33.34
N SER A 2 118.42 89.37 -34.30
CA SER A 2 119.28 88.22 -34.60
C SER A 2 119.15 88.07 -36.11
N LEU A 3 119.96 88.84 -36.83
CA LEU A 3 120.04 88.78 -38.27
C LEU A 3 121.45 88.27 -38.58
N GLY A 4 121.44 87.02 -39.06
CA GLY A 4 122.54 86.20 -39.54
C GLY A 4 123.89 86.88 -39.72
N GLU A 5 124.80 86.60 -38.79
CA GLU A 5 126.22 86.47 -39.11
C GLU A 5 126.44 85.13 -39.82
N GLU A 6 125.94 85.02 -41.05
CA GLU A 6 126.54 84.13 -42.04
C GLU A 6 127.21 85.06 -43.03
N ARG A 7 128.45 85.46 -42.69
CA ARG A 7 129.39 85.91 -43.70
C ARG A 7 129.57 84.70 -44.62
N GLU A 8 128.77 84.66 -45.67
CA GLU A 8 128.94 83.77 -46.81
C GLU A 8 130.31 84.10 -47.39
N LEU A 9 131.32 83.44 -46.83
CA LEU A 9 132.69 83.45 -47.30
C LEU A 9 132.59 82.95 -48.73
N VAL A 10 132.73 83.87 -49.69
CA VAL A 10 132.92 83.52 -51.11
C VAL A 10 133.96 82.40 -51.11
N PRO A 11 133.61 81.18 -51.56
CA PRO A 11 134.56 80.10 -51.54
C PRO A 11 135.67 80.47 -52.50
N LEU A 12 136.82 80.89 -51.95
CA LEU A 12 138.05 81.06 -52.71
C LEU A 12 138.43 79.65 -53.16
N GLY A 13 137.92 79.26 -54.33
CA GLY A 13 138.19 77.97 -54.95
C GLY A 13 139.70 77.72 -54.96
N ALA A 14 140.06 76.45 -54.75
CA ALA A 14 141.45 76.00 -54.81
C ALA A 14 142.15 76.65 -56.02
N GLY A 15 143.30 77.30 -55.77
CA GLY A 15 143.96 78.15 -56.76
C GLY A 15 144.21 77.45 -58.09
N PHE A 16 144.40 78.23 -59.16
CA PHE A 16 144.56 77.70 -60.52
C PHE A 16 145.74 76.72 -60.63
N ASP A 17 145.55 75.66 -61.42
CA ASP A 17 146.62 74.71 -61.75
C ASP A 17 147.76 75.39 -62.54
N LEU A 18 149.00 74.94 -62.35
CA LEU A 18 150.20 75.52 -62.99
C LEU A 18 150.56 74.79 -64.30
N ALA A 19 150.62 75.53 -65.41
CA ALA A 19 151.13 75.10 -66.70
C ALA A 19 152.56 75.62 -66.96
N LYS A 20 153.25 75.11 -68.00
CA LYS A 20 154.64 75.49 -68.31
C LYS A 20 154.71 77.01 -68.61
N ARG A 21 155.16 77.80 -67.62
CA ARG A 21 155.21 79.28 -67.56
C ARG A 21 153.90 80.00 -67.17
N GLY A 22 153.09 79.48 -66.24
CA GLY A 22 152.00 80.26 -65.61
C GLY A 22 150.84 79.43 -65.08
N TYR A 23 149.72 80.09 -64.78
CA TYR A 23 148.44 79.42 -64.47
C TYR A 23 147.75 78.90 -65.73
N ASP A 24 146.91 77.88 -65.59
CA ASP A 24 146.05 77.39 -66.67
C ASP A 24 145.07 78.50 -67.09
N LYS A 25 145.22 78.95 -68.34
CA LYS A 25 144.40 80.03 -68.90
C LYS A 25 142.92 79.67 -68.93
N VAL A 26 142.59 78.40 -69.20
CA VAL A 26 141.18 77.96 -69.30
C VAL A 26 140.50 78.07 -67.93
N GLN A 27 141.18 77.65 -66.86
CA GLN A 27 140.65 77.77 -65.50
C GLN A 27 140.51 79.22 -65.04
N VAL A 28 141.46 80.10 -65.42
CA VAL A 28 141.38 81.53 -65.10
C VAL A 28 140.22 82.20 -65.83
N ASP A 29 140.04 81.92 -67.12
CA ASP A 29 138.95 82.49 -67.91
C ASP A 29 137.58 82.02 -67.38
N GLU A 30 137.41 80.74 -67.05
CA GLU A 30 136.19 80.22 -66.42
C GLU A 30 135.90 80.85 -65.05
N HIS A 31 136.93 81.14 -64.25
CA HIS A 31 136.76 81.80 -62.96
C HIS A 31 136.41 83.29 -63.10
N LEU A 32 137.03 83.99 -64.05
CA LEU A 32 136.67 85.38 -64.37
C LEU A 32 135.24 85.46 -64.91
N GLU A 33 134.82 84.53 -65.76
CA GLU A 33 133.44 84.46 -66.26
C GLU A 33 132.44 84.21 -65.11
N ARG A 34 132.79 83.33 -64.16
CA ARG A 34 132.00 83.13 -62.93
C ARG A 34 131.92 84.40 -62.09
N LEU A 35 133.05 85.06 -61.81
CA LEU A 35 133.09 86.31 -61.04
C LEU A 35 132.31 87.45 -61.71
N ASP A 36 132.40 87.57 -63.04
CA ASP A 36 131.61 88.54 -63.80
C ASP A 36 130.11 88.21 -63.72
N GLY A 37 129.75 86.93 -63.68
CA GLY A 37 128.40 86.46 -63.39
C GLY A 37 127.92 86.86 -62.00
N ASP A 38 128.73 86.58 -60.97
CA ASP A 38 128.42 86.89 -59.57
C ASP A 38 128.31 88.41 -59.33
N LEU A 39 129.20 89.22 -59.94
CA LEU A 39 129.15 90.68 -59.87
C LEU A 39 127.89 91.24 -60.55
N LYS A 40 127.46 90.66 -61.67
CA LYS A 40 126.19 91.02 -62.32
C LYS A 40 125.00 90.69 -61.44
N MET A 41 125.01 89.52 -60.80
CA MET A 41 123.95 89.11 -59.87
C MET A 41 123.89 90.04 -58.65
N LEU A 42 125.03 90.34 -58.03
CA LEU A 42 125.11 91.25 -56.89
C LEU A 42 124.69 92.69 -57.26
N ALA A 43 125.03 93.15 -58.47
CA ALA A 43 124.56 94.43 -58.96
C ALA A 43 123.04 94.45 -59.15
N GLN A 44 122.46 93.38 -59.71
CA GLN A 44 121.01 93.22 -59.83
C GLN A 44 120.33 93.17 -58.45
N ASP A 45 120.87 92.44 -57.50
CA ASP A 45 120.35 92.36 -56.13
C ASP A 45 120.43 93.70 -55.41
N ARG A 46 121.54 94.43 -55.57
CA ARG A 46 121.69 95.80 -55.04
C ARG A 46 120.65 96.72 -55.65
N ASP A 47 120.48 96.70 -56.97
CA ASP A 47 119.55 97.58 -57.67
C ASP A 47 118.09 97.26 -57.29
N ALA A 48 117.77 95.97 -57.10
CA ALA A 48 116.48 95.53 -56.57
C ALA A 48 116.26 96.00 -55.12
N ALA A 49 117.27 95.89 -54.25
CA ALA A 49 117.19 96.37 -52.87
C ALA A 49 117.04 97.90 -52.79
N ILE A 50 117.72 98.65 -53.67
CA ILE A 50 117.57 100.11 -53.78
C ILE A 50 116.15 100.47 -54.23
N SER A 51 115.59 99.76 -55.21
CA SER A 51 114.20 99.96 -55.63
C SER A 51 113.22 99.68 -54.49
N GLN A 52 113.38 98.57 -53.78
CA GLN A 52 112.53 98.20 -52.65
C GLN A 52 112.64 99.21 -51.50
N ALA A 53 113.84 99.70 -51.19
CA ALA A 53 114.04 100.74 -50.20
C ALA A 53 113.36 102.06 -50.61
N GLY A 54 113.43 102.42 -51.89
CA GLY A 54 112.71 103.57 -52.45
C GLY A 54 111.18 103.42 -52.38
N ASP A 55 110.65 102.23 -52.65
CA ASP A 55 109.22 101.94 -52.53
C ASP A 55 108.72 102.02 -51.09
N LEU A 56 109.46 101.42 -50.16
CA LEU A 56 109.14 101.48 -48.73
C LEU A 56 109.22 102.91 -48.20
N ALA A 57 110.22 103.70 -48.61
CA ALA A 57 110.30 105.11 -48.24
C ALA A 57 109.06 105.89 -48.68
N ARG A 58 108.59 105.68 -49.92
CA ARG A 58 107.37 106.29 -50.44
C ARG A 58 106.12 105.88 -49.66
N GLN A 59 105.97 104.60 -49.32
CA GLN A 59 104.85 104.12 -48.50
C GLN A 59 104.87 104.72 -47.09
N LEU A 60 106.06 104.87 -46.51
CA LEU A 60 106.23 105.44 -45.18
C LEU A 60 105.89 106.94 -45.18
N GLU A 61 106.29 107.68 -46.22
CA GLU A 61 105.88 109.07 -46.39
C GLU A 61 104.37 109.22 -46.60
N ALA A 62 103.75 108.36 -47.42
CA ALA A 62 102.30 108.36 -47.59
C ALA A 62 101.56 108.09 -46.28
N ALA A 63 101.95 107.06 -45.53
CA ALA A 63 101.36 106.73 -44.23
C ALA A 63 101.58 107.85 -43.20
N ARG A 64 102.74 108.53 -43.21
CA ARG A 64 102.99 109.70 -42.35
C ARG A 64 102.05 110.86 -42.71
N GLY A 65 101.86 111.13 -44.00
CA GLY A 65 100.90 112.13 -44.46
C GLY A 65 99.47 111.82 -44.00
N GLU A 66 99.02 110.57 -44.17
CA GLU A 66 97.70 110.13 -43.70
C GLU A 66 97.54 110.26 -42.18
N ILE A 67 98.58 109.91 -41.40
CA ILE A 67 98.56 110.07 -39.94
C ILE A 67 98.45 111.54 -39.56
N ASP A 68 99.18 112.42 -40.22
CA ASP A 68 99.12 113.86 -39.93
C ASP A 68 97.77 114.47 -40.34
N ASP A 69 97.18 114.02 -41.45
CA ASP A 69 95.83 114.40 -41.86
C ASP A 69 94.77 113.94 -40.85
N LEU A 70 94.85 112.67 -40.40
CA LEU A 70 93.95 112.13 -39.38
C LEU A 70 94.12 112.84 -38.04
N ARG A 71 95.36 113.15 -37.63
CA ARG A 71 95.64 113.93 -36.41
C ARG A 71 95.06 115.34 -36.51
N GLY A 72 95.22 116.01 -37.65
CA GLY A 72 94.63 117.32 -37.89
C GLY A 72 93.09 117.29 -37.86
N GLN A 73 92.48 116.22 -38.38
CA GLN A 73 91.03 116.00 -38.26
C GLN A 73 90.60 115.80 -36.80
N VAL A 74 91.32 114.97 -36.04
CA VAL A 74 91.03 114.74 -34.61
C VAL A 74 91.17 116.03 -33.81
N GLU A 75 92.21 116.82 -34.05
CA GLU A 75 92.42 118.09 -33.35
C GLU A 75 91.31 119.11 -33.65
N ARG A 76 90.86 119.20 -34.91
CA ARG A 76 89.68 120.01 -35.28
C ARG A 76 88.40 119.53 -34.60
N LEU A 77 88.22 118.22 -34.43
CA LEU A 77 87.05 117.64 -33.76
C LEU A 77 87.10 117.75 -32.23
N ALA A 78 88.31 117.80 -31.65
CA ALA A 78 88.54 117.92 -30.21
C ALA A 78 88.39 119.36 -29.70
N GLN A 79 88.63 120.36 -30.55
CA GLN A 79 88.46 121.76 -30.20
C GLN A 79 86.96 122.14 -30.17
N PRO A 80 86.51 123.06 -29.28
CA PRO A 80 85.13 123.52 -29.28
C PRO A 80 84.78 124.12 -30.66
N PRO A 81 83.65 123.74 -31.29
CA PRO A 81 83.35 124.18 -32.65
C PRO A 81 83.10 125.69 -32.63
N THR A 82 84.06 126.45 -33.13
CA THR A 82 83.96 127.90 -33.31
C THR A 82 83.42 128.27 -34.70
N THR A 83 83.22 127.27 -35.58
CA THR A 83 82.67 127.41 -36.94
C THR A 83 81.41 126.55 -37.12
N LEU A 84 80.47 127.01 -37.95
CA LEU A 84 79.20 126.32 -38.24
C LEU A 84 79.40 124.96 -38.92
N GLU A 85 80.45 124.83 -39.74
CA GLU A 85 80.78 123.60 -40.47
C GLU A 85 81.22 122.47 -39.51
N GLY A 86 82.08 122.77 -38.53
CA GLY A 86 82.50 121.80 -37.51
C GLY A 86 81.37 121.35 -36.58
N LEU A 87 80.38 122.23 -36.32
CA LEU A 87 79.16 121.86 -35.62
C LEU A 87 78.32 120.85 -36.44
N SER A 88 78.18 121.09 -37.75
CA SER A 88 77.42 120.22 -38.65
C SER A 88 78.06 118.84 -38.82
N GLU A 89 79.39 118.75 -38.93
CA GLU A 89 80.10 117.48 -39.05
C GLU A 89 80.00 116.65 -37.76
N ARG A 90 80.13 117.28 -36.58
CA ARG A 90 79.95 116.60 -35.29
C ARG A 90 78.52 116.12 -35.09
N LEU A 91 77.51 116.92 -35.48
CA LEU A 91 76.10 116.51 -35.41
C LEU A 91 75.82 115.33 -36.32
N GLN A 92 76.35 115.30 -37.54
CA GLN A 92 76.22 114.17 -38.46
C GLN A 92 76.86 112.89 -37.90
N ARG A 93 78.05 112.98 -37.30
CA ARG A 93 78.70 111.84 -36.64
C ARG A 93 77.93 111.37 -35.41
N MET A 94 77.41 112.28 -34.59
CA MET A 94 76.58 111.94 -33.43
C MET A 94 75.26 111.28 -33.85
N LEU A 95 74.62 111.77 -34.91
CA LEU A 95 73.43 111.13 -35.47
C LEU A 95 73.73 109.74 -36.02
N ARG A 96 74.85 109.56 -36.72
CA ARG A 96 75.28 108.25 -37.19
C ARG A 96 75.55 107.29 -36.04
N LEU A 97 76.28 107.73 -35.01
CA LEU A 97 76.54 106.92 -33.82
C LEU A 97 75.24 106.57 -33.07
N ALA A 98 74.29 107.49 -32.97
CA ALA A 98 72.98 107.22 -32.37
C ALA A 98 72.14 106.25 -33.21
N GLN A 99 72.23 106.31 -34.55
CA GLN A 99 71.60 105.34 -35.44
C GLN A 99 72.23 103.96 -35.30
N ASP A 100 73.56 103.88 -35.22
CA ASP A 100 74.30 102.64 -35.02
C ASP A 100 73.95 102.03 -33.64
N GLU A 101 73.93 102.81 -32.56
CA GLU A 101 73.51 102.34 -31.23
C GLU A 101 72.02 101.92 -31.21
N ALA A 102 71.15 102.63 -31.94
CA ALA A 102 69.74 102.24 -32.08
C ALA A 102 69.58 100.92 -32.86
N ALA A 103 70.42 100.68 -33.87
CA ALA A 103 70.45 99.41 -34.59
C ALA A 103 70.96 98.27 -33.69
N ASP A 104 72.01 98.51 -32.92
CA ASP A 104 72.58 97.52 -32.00
C ASP A 104 71.64 97.17 -30.85
N THR A 105 70.93 98.16 -30.30
CA THR A 105 69.91 97.91 -29.26
C THR A 105 68.71 97.13 -29.82
N ARG A 106 68.27 97.44 -31.05
CA ARG A 106 67.23 96.64 -31.73
C ARG A 106 67.69 95.21 -32.00
N ALA A 107 68.90 95.03 -32.53
CA ALA A 107 69.45 93.70 -32.81
C ALA A 107 69.57 92.86 -31.52
N ARG A 108 70.03 93.47 -30.41
CA ARG A 108 70.04 92.81 -29.09
C ARG A 108 68.64 92.44 -28.61
N ALA A 109 67.68 93.36 -28.68
CA ALA A 109 66.30 93.10 -28.26
C ALA A 109 65.61 92.02 -29.12
N GLU A 110 65.87 92.00 -30.43
CA GLU A 110 65.35 90.97 -31.35
C GLU A 110 65.97 89.60 -31.06
N ALA A 111 67.27 89.54 -30.79
CA ALA A 111 67.94 88.31 -30.39
C ALA A 111 67.41 87.78 -29.05
N GLU A 112 67.26 88.64 -28.04
CA GLU A 112 66.68 88.27 -26.75
C GLU A 112 65.22 87.80 -26.89
N ALA A 113 64.41 88.51 -27.68
CA ALA A 113 63.03 88.10 -27.98
C ALA A 113 62.99 86.75 -28.71
N GLY A 114 63.91 86.52 -29.65
CA GLY A 114 64.09 85.23 -30.34
C GLY A 114 64.42 84.11 -29.36
N HIS A 115 65.37 84.33 -28.43
CA HIS A 115 65.72 83.36 -27.40
C HIS A 115 64.55 83.06 -26.46
N ILE A 116 63.79 84.07 -26.03
CA ILE A 116 62.62 83.87 -25.16
C ILE A 116 61.55 83.05 -25.88
N ARG A 117 61.26 83.37 -27.15
CA ARG A 117 60.28 82.60 -27.96
C ARG A 117 60.74 81.16 -28.16
N ALA A 118 61.99 80.95 -28.57
CA ALA A 118 62.52 79.61 -28.78
C ALA A 118 62.47 78.77 -27.49
N LYS A 119 62.80 79.36 -26.33
CA LYS A 119 62.68 78.68 -25.03
C LYS A 119 61.23 78.35 -24.69
N ALA A 120 60.30 79.30 -24.85
CA ALA A 120 58.88 79.09 -24.58
C ALA A 120 58.27 78.02 -25.49
N GLU A 121 58.67 77.98 -26.77
CA GLU A 121 58.24 76.96 -27.73
C GLU A 121 58.80 75.57 -27.36
N SER A 122 60.08 75.50 -26.99
CA SER A 122 60.70 74.27 -26.49
C SER A 122 59.98 73.75 -25.25
N ASP A 123 59.76 74.60 -24.25
CA ASP A 123 59.07 74.23 -23.01
C ASP A 123 57.62 73.79 -23.29
N ALA A 124 56.89 74.50 -24.16
CA ALA A 124 55.54 74.12 -24.57
C ALA A 124 55.52 72.77 -25.31
N SER A 125 56.51 72.50 -26.18
CA SER A 125 56.63 71.22 -26.88
C SER A 125 56.92 70.07 -25.92
N ALA A 126 57.81 70.28 -24.94
CA ALA A 126 58.14 69.30 -23.91
C ALA A 126 56.92 68.99 -23.02
N MET A 127 56.14 70.00 -22.65
CA MET A 127 54.92 69.81 -21.87
C MET A 127 53.86 69.04 -22.67
N ARG A 128 53.67 69.35 -23.97
CA ARG A 128 52.75 68.60 -24.83
C ARG A 128 53.15 67.13 -24.96
N ALA A 129 54.42 66.85 -25.21
CA ALA A 129 54.93 65.48 -25.31
C ALA A 129 54.68 64.68 -24.02
N ARG A 130 54.93 65.29 -22.84
CA ARG A 130 54.64 64.66 -21.54
C ARG A 130 53.14 64.39 -21.33
N TYR A 131 52.27 65.31 -21.73
CA TYR A 131 50.83 65.09 -21.62
C TYR A 131 50.33 64.00 -22.57
N GLU A 132 50.88 63.95 -23.79
CA GLU A 132 50.57 62.89 -24.74
C GLU A 132 50.98 61.51 -24.18
N GLU A 133 52.19 61.41 -23.63
CA GLU A 133 52.66 60.19 -22.96
C GLU A 133 51.74 59.80 -21.79
N LEU A 134 51.40 60.73 -20.90
CA LEU A 134 50.49 60.47 -19.78
C LEU A 134 49.10 60.03 -20.24
N LEU A 135 48.57 60.63 -21.32
CA LEU A 135 47.28 60.24 -21.88
C LEU A 135 47.33 58.82 -22.47
N THR A 136 48.43 58.44 -23.12
CA THR A 136 48.62 57.07 -23.61
C THR A 136 48.72 56.07 -22.47
N GLU A 137 49.48 56.38 -21.41
CA GLU A 137 49.59 55.51 -20.23
C GLU A 137 48.23 55.33 -19.54
N LEU A 138 47.45 56.41 -19.38
CA LEU A 138 46.11 56.32 -18.82
C LEU A 138 45.15 55.51 -19.69
N ALA A 139 45.24 55.63 -21.01
CA ALA A 139 44.45 54.84 -21.95
C ALA A 139 44.80 53.35 -21.86
N ASP A 140 46.08 53.02 -21.78
CA ASP A 140 46.57 51.64 -21.64
C ASP A 140 46.18 51.05 -20.29
N ARG A 141 46.34 51.82 -19.19
CA ARG A 141 45.91 51.40 -17.86
C ARG A 141 44.40 51.16 -17.81
N ARG A 142 43.60 52.02 -18.43
CA ARG A 142 42.15 51.83 -18.53
C ARG A 142 41.82 50.54 -19.28
N LYS A 143 42.46 50.31 -20.43
CA LYS A 143 42.25 49.09 -21.23
C LYS A 143 42.65 47.83 -20.47
N ALA A 144 43.76 47.86 -19.72
CA ALA A 144 44.20 46.77 -18.87
C ALA A 144 43.18 46.47 -17.76
N MET A 145 42.72 47.50 -17.04
CA MET A 145 41.71 47.33 -15.99
C MET A 145 40.37 46.82 -16.55
N GLU A 146 39.94 47.30 -17.73
CA GLU A 146 38.73 46.80 -18.38
C GLU A 146 38.86 45.33 -18.80
N ALA A 147 40.05 44.90 -19.26
CA ALA A 147 40.32 43.51 -19.61
C ALA A 147 40.34 42.61 -18.36
N GLU A 148 40.99 43.05 -17.28
CA GLU A 148 41.00 42.35 -15.99
C GLU A 148 39.59 42.23 -15.41
N HIS A 149 38.83 43.33 -15.40
CA HIS A 149 37.45 43.32 -14.91
C HIS A 149 36.57 42.39 -15.73
N ARG A 150 36.69 42.42 -17.07
CA ARG A 150 35.97 41.49 -17.95
C ARG A 150 36.31 40.04 -17.62
N LYS A 151 37.60 39.73 -17.47
CA LYS A 151 38.06 38.39 -17.11
C LYS A 151 37.49 37.94 -15.76
N VAL A 152 37.54 38.79 -14.73
CA VAL A 152 36.95 38.48 -13.41
C VAL A 152 35.45 38.22 -13.51
N LEU A 153 34.72 39.00 -14.33
CA LEU A 153 33.29 38.78 -14.55
C LEU A 153 33.01 37.48 -15.32
N GLU A 154 33.84 37.13 -16.31
CA GLU A 154 33.74 35.88 -17.05
C GLU A 154 34.03 34.68 -16.14
N ASP A 155 35.10 34.73 -15.36
CA ASP A 155 35.48 33.70 -14.39
C ASP A 155 34.38 33.52 -13.32
N ALA A 156 33.87 34.63 -12.76
CA ALA A 156 32.78 34.58 -11.77
C ALA A 156 31.48 34.02 -12.36
N ARG A 157 31.16 34.33 -13.62
CA ARG A 157 30.00 33.75 -14.33
C ARG A 157 30.18 32.26 -14.57
N ALA A 158 31.35 31.83 -15.03
CA ALA A 158 31.66 30.43 -15.25
C ALA A 158 31.64 29.62 -13.94
N GLU A 159 32.13 30.19 -12.85
CA GLU A 159 32.06 29.58 -11.52
C GLU A 159 30.62 29.48 -11.03
N ALA A 160 29.82 30.54 -11.15
CA ALA A 160 28.40 30.51 -10.80
C ALA A 160 27.61 29.48 -11.62
N GLU A 161 27.88 29.37 -12.93
CA GLU A 161 27.28 28.34 -13.78
C GLU A 161 27.70 26.93 -13.37
N SER A 162 28.98 26.72 -13.05
CA SER A 162 29.49 25.44 -12.54
C SER A 162 28.83 25.04 -11.21
N ILE A 163 28.70 25.98 -10.27
CA ILE A 163 28.04 25.74 -8.98
C ILE A 163 26.56 25.41 -9.18
N THR A 164 25.84 26.20 -9.97
CA THR A 164 24.40 25.98 -10.22
C THR A 164 24.13 24.68 -10.97
N SER A 165 24.98 24.33 -11.95
CA SER A 165 24.90 23.06 -12.67
C SER A 165 25.15 21.85 -11.75
N LYS A 166 26.19 21.91 -10.91
CA LYS A 166 26.48 20.85 -9.92
C LYS A 166 25.36 20.71 -8.90
N ALA A 167 24.87 21.83 -8.36
CA ALA A 167 23.76 21.82 -7.39
C ALA A 167 22.48 21.24 -8.01
N LYS A 168 22.18 21.58 -9.27
CA LYS A 168 21.04 21.01 -10.00
C LYS A 168 21.20 19.51 -10.21
N THR A 169 22.37 19.06 -10.65
CA THR A 169 22.65 17.63 -10.88
C THR A 169 22.52 16.83 -9.59
N GLU A 170 23.06 17.34 -8.48
CA GLU A 170 22.95 16.67 -7.18
C GLU A 170 21.51 16.67 -6.65
N ARG A 171 20.77 17.75 -6.83
CA ARG A 171 19.33 17.79 -6.52
C ARG A 171 18.58 16.73 -7.32
N ASP A 172 18.76 16.69 -8.64
CA ASP A 172 18.06 15.75 -9.52
C ASP A 172 18.39 14.30 -9.12
N ARG A 173 19.65 14.01 -8.78
CA ARG A 173 20.07 12.71 -8.25
C ARG A 173 19.39 12.35 -6.92
N LEU A 174 19.32 13.29 -5.97
CA LEU A 174 18.67 13.07 -4.68
C LEU A 174 17.15 12.91 -4.82
N ASP A 175 16.53 13.62 -5.76
CA ASP A 175 15.12 13.49 -6.07
C ASP A 175 14.81 12.10 -6.66
N GLU A 176 15.62 11.62 -7.61
CA GLU A 176 15.53 10.26 -8.15
C GLU A 176 15.73 9.20 -7.07
N GLU A 177 16.75 9.34 -6.21
CA GLU A 177 16.99 8.41 -5.11
C GLU A 177 15.84 8.40 -4.09
N ALA A 178 15.29 9.58 -3.78
CA ALA A 178 14.14 9.71 -2.88
C ALA A 178 12.87 9.10 -3.49
N GLU A 179 12.66 9.25 -4.81
CA GLU A 179 11.55 8.63 -5.51
C GLU A 179 11.68 7.10 -5.52
N GLN A 180 12.84 6.56 -5.85
CA GLN A 180 13.11 5.13 -5.78
C GLN A 180 12.86 4.56 -4.37
N ARG A 181 13.32 5.26 -3.32
CA ARG A 181 13.07 4.85 -1.93
C ARG A 181 11.57 4.90 -1.59
N ARG A 182 10.82 5.91 -2.05
CA ARG A 182 9.37 5.98 -1.84
C ARG A 182 8.67 4.80 -2.51
N THR A 183 8.97 4.54 -3.78
CA THR A 183 8.41 3.40 -4.52
C THR A 183 8.75 2.08 -3.84
N GLN A 184 9.99 1.87 -3.43
CA GLN A 184 10.39 0.65 -2.72
C GLN A 184 9.61 0.47 -1.41
N VAL A 185 9.47 1.53 -0.61
CA VAL A 185 8.71 1.48 0.64
C VAL A 185 7.22 1.22 0.38
N GLU A 186 6.65 1.80 -0.68
CA GLU A 186 5.27 1.54 -1.10
C GLU A 186 5.07 0.08 -1.52
N GLU A 187 5.96 -0.47 -2.35
CA GLU A 187 5.94 -1.88 -2.77
C GLU A 187 6.07 -2.83 -1.58
N ASP A 188 7.04 -2.60 -0.70
CA ASP A 188 7.25 -3.40 0.51
C ASP A 188 6.03 -3.34 1.44
N PHE A 189 5.43 -2.14 1.58
CA PHE A 189 4.22 -1.96 2.36
C PHE A 189 3.03 -2.70 1.75
N GLU A 190 2.83 -2.62 0.44
CA GLU A 190 1.77 -3.36 -0.27
C GLU A 190 1.94 -4.87 -0.11
N ILE A 191 3.16 -5.40 -0.27
CA ILE A 191 3.47 -6.82 -0.07
C ILE A 191 3.18 -7.24 1.37
N ALA A 192 3.65 -6.46 2.35
CA ALA A 192 3.42 -6.74 3.76
C ALA A 192 1.92 -6.71 4.12
N MET A 193 1.18 -5.73 3.60
CA MET A 193 -0.26 -5.60 3.81
C MET A 193 -1.05 -6.71 3.13
N ALA A 194 -0.67 -7.11 1.90
CA ALA A 194 -1.28 -8.24 1.21
C ALA A 194 -1.04 -9.55 1.97
N THR A 195 0.19 -9.76 2.47
CA THR A 195 0.54 -10.92 3.30
C THR A 195 -0.30 -10.97 4.57
N ARG A 196 -0.35 -9.86 5.32
CA ARG A 196 -1.17 -9.76 6.54
C ARG A 196 -2.65 -9.94 6.27
N ARG A 197 -3.17 -9.42 5.15
CA ARG A 197 -4.57 -9.62 4.73
C ARG A 197 -4.83 -11.09 4.41
N ASN A 198 -3.93 -11.76 3.70
CA ASN A 198 -4.07 -13.18 3.37
C ASN A 198 -4.01 -14.07 4.61
N GLU A 199 -3.09 -13.78 5.53
CA GLU A 199 -3.01 -14.48 6.82
C GLU A 199 -4.29 -14.28 7.64
N ALA A 200 -4.80 -13.04 7.74
CA ALA A 200 -6.04 -12.75 8.43
C ALA A 200 -7.25 -13.46 7.80
N MET A 201 -7.35 -13.46 6.46
CA MET A 201 -8.40 -14.21 5.74
C MET A 201 -8.29 -15.72 5.98
N ARG A 202 -7.06 -16.26 6.05
CA ARG A 202 -6.84 -17.69 6.34
C ARG A 202 -7.29 -18.05 7.75
N VAL A 203 -6.94 -17.23 8.75
CA VAL A 203 -7.36 -17.43 10.14
C VAL A 203 -8.88 -17.34 10.27
N LEU A 204 -9.52 -16.36 9.61
CA LEU A 204 -10.98 -16.25 9.59
C LEU A 204 -11.63 -17.48 8.93
N ALA A 205 -11.12 -17.93 7.78
CA ALA A 205 -11.62 -19.13 7.11
C ALA A 205 -11.45 -20.39 7.98
N GLU A 206 -10.34 -20.52 8.71
CA GLU A 206 -10.10 -21.61 9.65
C GLU A 206 -11.05 -21.55 10.86
N GLN A 207 -11.28 -20.35 11.41
CA GLN A 207 -12.28 -20.13 12.46
C GLN A 207 -13.69 -20.46 11.97
N GLU A 208 -14.06 -20.05 10.75
CA GLU A 208 -15.37 -20.38 10.17
C GLU A 208 -15.51 -21.88 9.92
N ALA A 209 -14.48 -22.53 9.39
CA ALA A 209 -14.48 -23.97 9.13
C ALA A 209 -14.57 -24.78 10.43
N THR A 210 -13.80 -24.42 11.46
CA THR A 210 -13.85 -25.06 12.79
C THR A 210 -15.20 -24.82 13.46
N SER A 211 -15.71 -23.58 13.47
CA SER A 211 -17.05 -23.26 14.00
C SER A 211 -18.14 -24.06 13.30
N LYS A 212 -18.08 -24.17 11.97
CA LYS A 212 -19.03 -24.95 11.18
C LYS A 212 -18.92 -26.45 11.48
N ALA A 213 -17.70 -27.00 11.55
CA ALA A 213 -17.48 -28.40 11.89
C ALA A 213 -18.00 -28.74 13.29
N GLU A 214 -17.80 -27.86 14.27
CA GLU A 214 -18.37 -28.06 15.61
C GLU A 214 -19.88 -27.93 15.63
N ALA A 215 -20.47 -26.98 14.90
CA ALA A 215 -21.92 -26.85 14.78
C ALA A 215 -22.52 -28.11 14.14
N GLU A 216 -21.92 -28.61 13.05
CA GLU A 216 -22.32 -29.87 12.42
C GLU A 216 -22.17 -31.05 13.38
N ARG A 217 -21.09 -31.11 14.18
CA ARG A 217 -20.90 -32.16 15.19
C ARG A 217 -22.00 -32.10 16.24
N ARG A 218 -22.29 -30.93 16.82
CA ARG A 218 -23.37 -30.76 17.82
C ARG A 218 -24.74 -31.13 17.26
N VAL A 219 -25.02 -30.77 16.00
CA VAL A 219 -26.27 -31.16 15.33
C VAL A 219 -26.33 -32.68 15.17
N ARG A 220 -25.25 -33.33 14.71
CA ARG A 220 -25.19 -34.80 14.58
C ARG A 220 -25.38 -35.50 15.92
N GLU A 221 -24.63 -35.10 16.95
CA GLU A 221 -24.74 -35.62 18.33
C GLU A 221 -26.18 -35.46 18.84
N ALA A 222 -26.78 -34.27 18.70
CA ALA A 222 -28.16 -34.04 19.11
C ALA A 222 -29.18 -34.87 18.30
N THR A 223 -28.95 -35.08 17.00
CA THR A 223 -29.82 -35.94 16.18
C THR A 223 -29.69 -37.42 16.56
N ASP A 224 -28.48 -37.87 16.88
CA ASP A 224 -28.20 -39.24 17.32
C ASP A 224 -28.76 -39.50 18.71
N GLU A 225 -28.61 -38.56 19.65
CA GLU A 225 -29.25 -38.61 20.96
C GLU A 225 -30.78 -38.59 20.85
N ALA A 226 -31.34 -37.72 20.02
CA ALA A 226 -32.78 -37.69 19.79
C ALA A 226 -33.26 -39.00 19.13
N ALA A 227 -32.48 -39.60 18.23
CA ALA A 227 -32.78 -40.91 17.66
C ALA A 227 -32.70 -42.01 18.71
N ALA A 228 -31.70 -42.00 19.59
CA ALA A 228 -31.55 -42.95 20.69
C ALA A 228 -32.69 -42.82 21.72
N ILE A 229 -33.10 -41.59 22.06
CA ILE A 229 -34.26 -41.34 22.93
C ILE A 229 -35.53 -41.85 22.25
N ARG A 230 -35.75 -41.53 20.98
CA ARG A 230 -36.91 -42.06 20.22
C ARG A 230 -36.91 -43.59 20.16
N ALA A 231 -35.74 -44.21 19.99
CA ALA A 231 -35.61 -45.67 20.01
C ALA A 231 -35.95 -46.25 21.38
N LYS A 232 -35.42 -45.68 22.47
CA LYS A 232 -35.76 -46.09 23.85
C LYS A 232 -37.25 -45.92 24.15
N VAL A 233 -37.84 -44.79 23.78
CA VAL A 233 -39.28 -44.55 23.94
C VAL A 233 -40.08 -45.56 23.12
N ALA A 234 -39.67 -45.86 21.88
CA ALA A 234 -40.33 -46.88 21.06
C ALA A 234 -40.20 -48.29 21.66
N GLU A 235 -39.05 -48.64 22.24
CA GLU A 235 -38.84 -49.90 22.98
C GLU A 235 -39.71 -49.97 24.24
N GLU A 236 -39.77 -48.89 25.03
CA GLU A 236 -40.63 -48.79 26.22
C GLU A 236 -42.11 -48.83 25.85
N GLU A 237 -42.54 -48.14 24.79
CA GLU A 237 -43.89 -48.20 24.25
C GLU A 237 -44.23 -49.60 23.75
N ALA A 238 -43.30 -50.27 23.06
CA ALA A 238 -43.49 -51.65 22.61
C ALA A 238 -43.58 -52.63 23.79
N ALA A 239 -42.75 -52.47 24.81
CA ALA A 239 -42.79 -53.25 26.03
C ALA A 239 -44.08 -53.00 26.82
N ALA A 240 -44.53 -51.75 26.93
CA ALA A 240 -45.80 -51.38 27.55
C ALA A 240 -46.98 -51.95 26.78
N LYS A 241 -47.00 -51.86 25.45
CA LYS A 241 -48.03 -52.50 24.60
C LYS A 241 -48.03 -54.01 24.77
N ALA A 242 -46.86 -54.66 24.78
CA ALA A 242 -46.76 -56.09 25.01
C ALA A 242 -47.25 -56.51 26.40
N ASP A 243 -47.00 -55.69 27.45
CA ASP A 243 -47.52 -55.93 28.79
C ASP A 243 -49.04 -55.76 28.85
N ILE A 244 -49.58 -54.72 28.21
CA ILE A 244 -51.02 -54.50 28.09
C ILE A 244 -51.67 -55.67 27.35
N GLU A 245 -51.11 -56.10 26.22
CA GLU A 245 -51.60 -57.25 25.46
C GLU A 245 -51.54 -58.54 26.28
N ARG A 246 -50.47 -58.75 27.07
CA ARG A 246 -50.35 -59.91 27.96
C ARG A 246 -51.46 -59.91 29.01
N ARG A 247 -51.67 -58.78 29.69
CA ARG A 247 -52.77 -58.62 30.67
C ARG A 247 -54.14 -58.78 30.02
N GLN A 248 -54.33 -58.30 28.80
CA GLN A 248 -55.56 -58.51 28.04
C GLN A 248 -55.75 -60.00 27.72
N ARG A 249 -54.71 -60.70 27.27
CA ARG A 249 -54.78 -62.15 27.01
C ARG A 249 -55.04 -62.95 28.27
N GLU A 250 -54.38 -62.62 29.38
CA GLU A 250 -54.62 -63.24 30.69
C GLU A 250 -56.05 -62.97 31.19
N SER A 251 -56.54 -61.74 31.06
CA SER A 251 -57.91 -61.37 31.41
C SER A 251 -58.95 -62.09 30.53
N VAL A 252 -58.71 -62.18 29.22
CA VAL A 252 -59.57 -62.93 28.28
C VAL A 252 -59.49 -64.43 28.54
N ALA A 253 -58.32 -64.97 28.88
CA ALA A 253 -58.15 -66.37 29.25
C ALA A 253 -58.89 -66.69 30.56
N ASP A 254 -58.76 -65.85 31.60
CA ASP A 254 -59.48 -66.01 32.86
C ASP A 254 -61.01 -65.88 32.65
N ALA A 255 -61.46 -64.92 31.83
CA ALA A 255 -62.88 -64.79 31.47
C ALA A 255 -63.40 -66.02 30.71
N ASN A 256 -62.62 -66.56 29.77
CA ASN A 256 -62.95 -67.78 29.04
C ASN A 256 -62.95 -69.01 29.96
N GLN A 257 -62.05 -69.07 30.94
CA GLN A 257 -61.99 -70.15 31.92
C GLN A 257 -63.18 -70.09 32.89
N ARG A 258 -63.57 -68.90 33.35
CA ARG A 258 -64.82 -68.71 34.12
C ARG A 258 -66.04 -69.12 33.33
N LYS A 259 -66.11 -68.75 32.04
CA LYS A 259 -67.19 -69.18 31.14
C LYS A 259 -67.20 -70.69 30.97
N GLN A 260 -66.04 -71.33 30.78
CA GLN A 260 -65.95 -72.78 30.63
C GLN A 260 -66.34 -73.52 31.91
N ASN A 261 -65.91 -73.02 33.08
CA ASN A 261 -66.30 -73.55 34.38
C ASN A 261 -67.82 -73.41 34.59
N SER A 262 -68.40 -72.25 34.27
CA SER A 262 -69.85 -72.01 34.35
C SER A 262 -70.63 -72.92 33.39
N ILE A 263 -70.14 -73.14 32.16
CA ILE A 263 -70.73 -74.10 31.22
C ILE A 263 -70.62 -75.54 31.75
N SER A 264 -69.49 -75.91 32.34
CA SER A 264 -69.29 -77.24 32.91
C SER A 264 -70.23 -77.49 34.10
N GLU A 265 -70.44 -76.49 34.95
CA GLU A 265 -71.35 -76.55 36.09
C GLU A 265 -72.81 -76.57 35.64
N ALA A 266 -73.18 -75.78 34.62
CA ALA A 266 -74.49 -75.84 34.00
C ALA A 266 -74.78 -77.22 33.38
N ASN A 267 -73.81 -77.80 32.68
CA ASN A 267 -73.92 -79.14 32.11
C ASN A 267 -74.01 -80.22 33.19
N ALA A 268 -73.28 -80.07 34.31
CA ALA A 268 -73.39 -80.98 35.45
C ALA A 268 -74.80 -80.96 36.06
N ARG A 269 -75.40 -79.77 36.25
CA ARG A 269 -76.79 -79.65 36.74
C ARG A 269 -77.82 -80.23 35.77
N VAL A 270 -77.60 -80.10 34.45
CA VAL A 270 -78.47 -80.70 33.44
C VAL A 270 -78.33 -82.23 33.44
N ALA A 271 -77.12 -82.77 33.60
CA ALA A 271 -76.89 -84.21 33.70
C ALA A 271 -77.55 -84.79 34.97
N GLU A 272 -77.41 -84.11 36.11
CA GLU A 272 -78.02 -84.50 37.37
C GLU A 272 -79.57 -84.48 37.29
N ALA A 273 -80.15 -83.45 36.68
CA ALA A 273 -81.58 -83.37 36.42
C ALA A 273 -82.07 -84.47 35.45
N ALA A 274 -81.28 -84.84 34.44
CA ALA A 274 -81.60 -85.90 33.50
C ALA A 274 -81.53 -87.29 34.15
N ASP A 275 -80.58 -87.52 35.06
CA ASP A 275 -80.45 -88.77 35.80
C ASP A 275 -81.57 -88.93 36.84
N GLU A 276 -81.98 -87.84 37.50
CA GLU A 276 -83.18 -87.82 38.35
C GLU A 276 -84.47 -88.09 37.58
N ALA A 277 -84.62 -87.53 36.38
CA ALA A 277 -85.77 -87.80 35.52
C ALA A 277 -85.82 -89.28 35.09
N ARG A 278 -84.67 -89.86 34.72
CA ARG A 278 -84.56 -91.28 34.38
C ARG A 278 -84.87 -92.19 35.57
N ARG A 279 -84.50 -91.79 36.79
CA ARG A 279 -84.84 -92.51 38.02
C ARG A 279 -86.35 -92.51 38.29
N ARG A 280 -87.01 -91.35 38.22
CA ARG A 280 -88.48 -91.24 38.41
C ARG A 280 -89.27 -92.06 37.38
N VAL A 281 -88.80 -92.12 36.12
CA VAL A 281 -89.44 -92.94 35.08
C VAL A 281 -89.29 -94.44 35.36
N ARG A 282 -88.12 -94.91 35.84
CA ARG A 282 -87.95 -96.33 36.22
C ARG A 282 -88.83 -96.71 37.40
N GLU A 283 -88.84 -95.89 38.45
CA GLU A 283 -89.66 -96.14 39.65
C GLU A 283 -91.17 -96.22 39.29
N ALA A 284 -91.66 -95.34 38.41
CA ALA A 284 -93.04 -95.38 37.92
C ALA A 284 -93.35 -96.60 37.03
N THR A 285 -92.38 -97.05 36.22
CA THR A 285 -92.55 -98.22 35.33
C THR A 285 -92.59 -99.51 36.15
N ASP A 286 -91.77 -99.63 37.19
CA ASP A 286 -91.78 -100.77 38.09
C ASP A 286 -93.07 -100.86 38.92
N GLU A 287 -93.63 -99.71 39.32
CA GLU A 287 -94.90 -99.65 40.05
C GLU A 287 -96.12 -100.00 39.17
N ALA A 288 -96.10 -99.60 37.89
CA ALA A 288 -97.10 -100.01 36.89
C ALA A 288 -97.07 -101.52 36.63
N ASN A 289 -95.88 -102.11 36.51
CA ASN A 289 -95.72 -103.55 36.29
C ASN A 289 -96.21 -104.39 37.49
N ARG A 290 -96.01 -103.91 38.73
CA ARG A 290 -96.57 -104.58 39.93
C ARG A 290 -98.11 -104.61 39.92
N LYS A 291 -98.75 -103.52 39.52
CA LYS A 291 -100.23 -103.44 39.46
C LYS A 291 -100.82 -104.33 38.36
N ILE A 292 -100.15 -104.44 37.21
CA ILE A 292 -100.57 -105.30 36.10
C ILE A 292 -100.47 -106.79 36.48
N ASN A 293 -99.39 -107.21 37.14
CA ASN A 293 -99.23 -108.60 37.56
C ASN A 293 -100.26 -109.00 38.62
N HIS A 294 -100.53 -108.14 39.60
CA HIS A 294 -101.56 -108.37 40.62
C HIS A 294 -102.98 -108.47 40.02
N ALA A 295 -103.30 -107.68 38.99
CA ALA A 295 -104.58 -107.76 38.29
C ALA A 295 -104.71 -109.06 37.46
N THR A 296 -103.62 -109.55 36.89
CA THR A 296 -103.60 -110.76 36.06
C THR A 296 -103.79 -112.02 36.91
N GLU A 297 -103.16 -112.09 38.09
CA GLU A 297 -103.36 -113.19 39.06
C GLU A 297 -104.81 -113.27 39.57
N ARG A 298 -105.46 -112.11 39.77
CA ARG A 298 -106.87 -112.03 40.21
C ARG A 298 -107.84 -112.55 39.13
N VAL A 299 -107.53 -112.36 37.85
CA VAL A 299 -108.33 -112.84 36.71
C VAL A 299 -108.16 -114.35 36.48
N GLU A 300 -106.97 -114.91 36.71
CA GLU A 300 -106.74 -116.36 36.62
C GLU A 300 -107.40 -117.14 37.76
N ALA A 301 -107.44 -116.58 38.97
CA ALA A 301 -108.15 -117.18 40.11
C ALA A 301 -109.67 -117.30 39.84
N LEU A 302 -110.28 -116.28 39.23
CA LEU A 302 -111.70 -116.29 38.87
C LEU A 302 -112.02 -117.25 37.70
N ARG A 303 -111.08 -117.47 36.78
CA ARG A 303 -111.23 -118.46 35.69
C ARG A 303 -111.19 -119.91 36.19
N LYS A 304 -110.38 -120.23 37.20
CA LYS A 304 -110.32 -121.58 37.80
C LYS A 304 -111.61 -121.93 38.56
N LEU A 305 -112.22 -120.98 39.24
CA LEU A 305 -113.48 -121.20 39.98
C LEU A 305 -114.66 -121.44 39.02
N ARG A 306 -114.70 -120.76 37.88
CA ARG A 306 -115.73 -120.92 36.84
C ARG A 306 -115.70 -122.28 36.15
N ASN A 307 -114.51 -122.84 35.89
CA ASN A 307 -114.38 -124.12 35.19
C ASN A 307 -114.76 -125.31 36.09
N ALA A 308 -114.53 -125.23 37.41
CA ALA A 308 -114.95 -126.25 38.36
C ALA A 308 -116.48 -126.35 38.52
N ILE A 309 -117.20 -125.22 38.38
CA ILE A 309 -118.67 -125.16 38.43
C ILE A 309 -119.29 -125.69 37.12
N ALA A 310 -118.60 -125.56 35.98
CA ALA A 310 -119.09 -126.04 34.69
C ALA A 310 -119.05 -127.58 34.53
N GLU A 311 -118.07 -128.28 35.12
CA GLU A 311 -117.97 -129.75 35.05
C GLU A 311 -118.99 -130.48 35.93
N GLN A 312 -119.40 -129.89 37.06
CA GLN A 312 -120.39 -130.51 37.97
C GLN A 312 -121.84 -130.44 37.43
N VAL A 313 -122.16 -129.49 36.54
CA VAL A 313 -123.50 -129.39 35.91
C VAL A 313 -123.65 -130.34 34.71
N GLN A 314 -122.54 -130.75 34.08
CA GLN A 314 -122.54 -131.64 32.91
C GLN A 314 -122.76 -133.12 33.28
N SER A 315 -122.24 -133.59 34.43
CA SER A 315 -122.33 -135.02 34.80
C SER A 315 -123.73 -135.42 35.31
N ALA A 316 -124.44 -134.56 36.02
CA ALA A 316 -125.81 -134.86 36.47
C ALA A 316 -126.86 -134.73 35.35
N ARG A 317 -126.60 -133.92 34.31
CA ARG A 317 -127.44 -133.86 33.10
C ARG A 317 -127.38 -135.14 32.24
N SER A 318 -126.35 -135.99 32.41
CA SER A 318 -126.21 -137.23 31.63
C SER A 318 -126.97 -138.44 32.19
N MET A 319 -127.41 -138.41 33.45
CA MET A 319 -128.17 -139.53 34.07
C MET A 319 -129.70 -139.30 34.10
N LEU A 320 -130.18 -138.16 33.58
CA LEU A 320 -131.61 -137.85 33.44
C LEU A 320 -132.05 -137.72 31.96
N ALA A 321 -131.20 -138.16 31.02
CA ALA A 321 -131.48 -138.20 29.59
C ALA A 321 -131.79 -139.63 29.07
N GLU A 322 -131.82 -140.64 29.95
CA GLU A 322 -132.14 -142.04 29.61
C GLU A 322 -133.33 -142.59 30.44
N ALA A 323 -134.32 -141.74 30.70
CA ALA A 323 -135.66 -142.15 31.15
C ALA A 323 -136.72 -141.15 30.64
N ASP A 324 -136.78 -141.08 29.31
CA ASP A 324 -137.91 -140.60 28.51
C ASP A 324 -139.09 -141.59 28.62
N ALA A 325 -140.11 -141.27 29.43
CA ALA A 325 -141.51 -141.70 29.24
C ALA A 325 -142.41 -141.25 30.41
N ALA A 326 -142.90 -140.01 30.36
CA ALA A 326 -144.31 -139.63 30.59
C ALA A 326 -144.44 -138.17 31.03
N LEU A 327 -145.28 -137.45 30.28
CA LEU A 327 -145.95 -136.18 30.62
C LEU A 327 -144.99 -134.96 30.67
N GLY A 328 -145.00 -134.04 29.71
CA GLY A 328 -146.13 -133.55 28.91
C GLY A 328 -146.63 -132.22 29.47
N ASN A 329 -145.79 -131.19 29.31
CA ASN A 329 -146.13 -129.77 29.13
C ASN A 329 -147.22 -129.16 30.03
N ALA A 330 -146.79 -128.22 30.88
CA ALA A 330 -146.72 -126.79 30.53
C ALA A 330 -146.97 -125.93 31.78
N GLY A 331 -145.95 -125.14 32.13
CA GLY A 331 -146.00 -124.03 33.10
C GLY A 331 -146.06 -124.50 34.56
N PRO A 332 -145.08 -124.15 35.40
CA PRO A 332 -144.84 -122.75 35.76
C PRO A 332 -143.35 -122.42 36.00
N ILE A 333 -142.99 -121.13 36.11
CA ILE A 333 -141.68 -120.71 36.64
C ILE A 333 -141.95 -120.06 37.98
N VAL A 334 -141.80 -120.84 39.04
CA VAL A 334 -141.98 -120.47 40.45
C VAL A 334 -140.60 -120.38 41.09
N GLU A 335 -140.38 -119.23 41.75
CA GLU A 335 -139.61 -118.99 42.98
C GLU A 335 -139.16 -120.28 43.70
N PRO A 336 -137.94 -120.39 44.32
CA PRO A 336 -137.70 -119.65 45.58
C PRO A 336 -136.22 -119.48 46.06
N LEU A 337 -136.09 -118.65 47.10
CA LEU A 337 -135.11 -118.49 48.21
C LEU A 337 -133.97 -119.52 48.42
N PRO A 338 -132.85 -119.17 49.12
CA PRO A 338 -132.29 -117.84 49.48
C PRO A 338 -130.76 -117.69 49.20
N GLU A 339 -130.20 -116.48 49.45
CA GLU A 339 -128.77 -116.12 49.62
C GLU A 339 -127.78 -116.14 48.42
N GLU A 340 -127.14 -114.99 48.13
CA GLU A 340 -125.66 -114.81 48.15
C GLU A 340 -125.20 -113.33 47.89
N ARG A 341 -124.43 -112.79 48.86
CA ARG A 341 -123.15 -112.05 48.79
C ARG A 341 -123.01 -110.67 48.11
N ASP A 342 -123.08 -109.66 48.98
CA ASP A 342 -122.03 -108.73 49.44
C ASP A 342 -121.05 -108.04 48.47
N GLU A 343 -121.10 -106.71 48.61
CA GLU A 343 -120.02 -105.72 48.49
C GLU A 343 -119.44 -105.45 47.10
N ALA A 344 -119.74 -104.25 46.59
CA ALA A 344 -118.94 -103.38 45.70
C ALA A 344 -119.88 -102.34 45.05
N THR A 345 -119.53 -101.09 44.78
CA THR A 345 -118.31 -100.30 44.99
C THR A 345 -118.73 -98.85 44.75
N GLU A 346 -118.36 -97.98 45.68
CA GLU A 346 -118.80 -96.59 45.77
C GLU A 346 -117.81 -95.61 45.12
N HIS A 347 -118.38 -94.65 44.39
CA HIS A 347 -118.24 -93.22 44.68
C HIS A 347 -119.64 -92.71 45.09
N PRO A 348 -119.83 -91.58 45.79
CA PRO A 348 -118.93 -90.45 46.09
C PRO A 348 -119.02 -89.94 47.57
N ASP A 349 -118.67 -88.68 47.82
CA ASP A 349 -118.72 -87.87 49.07
C ASP A 349 -117.43 -87.89 49.93
N THR A 350 -116.68 -86.80 50.07
CA THR A 350 -116.96 -85.61 50.91
C THR A 350 -115.84 -84.56 50.60
N GLN A 351 -116.12 -83.31 50.20
CA GLN A 351 -116.56 -82.11 50.95
C GLN A 351 -115.66 -81.65 52.12
N GLY A 352 -115.27 -80.36 52.06
CA GLY A 352 -115.03 -79.49 53.23
C GLY A 352 -113.57 -79.02 53.38
N ASN A 353 -113.19 -77.86 52.82
CA ASN A 353 -113.29 -76.50 53.39
C ASN A 353 -112.16 -76.12 54.38
N ASP A 354 -111.32 -75.16 53.97
CA ASP A 354 -110.96 -73.86 54.59
C ASP A 354 -110.67 -73.75 56.12
N PRO A 355 -110.04 -72.66 56.63
CA PRO A 355 -109.00 -71.76 56.10
C PRO A 355 -107.89 -71.40 57.16
N VAL A 356 -107.09 -70.40 56.78
CA VAL A 356 -106.33 -69.39 57.58
C VAL A 356 -104.86 -69.64 58.01
N THR A 357 -104.02 -68.75 57.46
CA THR A 357 -102.94 -67.94 58.08
C THR A 357 -101.47 -68.41 58.18
N VAL A 358 -100.64 -67.47 57.70
CA VAL A 358 -99.31 -67.00 58.16
C VAL A 358 -98.12 -67.38 57.29
N GLY A 359 -97.65 -66.39 56.52
CA GLY A 359 -96.33 -65.79 56.79
C GLY A 359 -95.18 -66.06 55.84
N SER A 360 -94.60 -64.94 55.37
CA SER A 360 -93.19 -64.74 54.96
C SER A 360 -92.76 -65.34 53.61
N ARG A 361 -91.95 -64.67 52.77
CA ARG A 361 -91.22 -63.40 52.86
C ARG A 361 -90.63 -63.08 51.47
N THR A 362 -90.74 -61.80 51.08
CA THR A 362 -89.70 -60.87 50.51
C THR A 362 -88.84 -61.31 49.31
N ASN A 363 -88.43 -60.46 48.38
CA ASN A 363 -88.57 -59.01 48.15
C ASN A 363 -88.10 -58.76 46.71
N GLY A 364 -88.76 -57.84 46.01
CA GLY A 364 -88.35 -57.33 44.70
C GLY A 364 -88.45 -55.81 44.67
N GLU A 365 -87.29 -55.20 44.42
CA GLU A 365 -86.99 -53.97 43.69
C GLU A 365 -87.77 -52.65 43.87
N SER A 366 -86.94 -51.62 44.14
CA SER A 366 -87.05 -50.16 44.09
C SER A 366 -88.01 -49.53 43.06
N PRO A 367 -88.50 -48.29 43.31
CA PRO A 367 -87.75 -47.12 42.81
C PRO A 367 -87.85 -45.82 43.64
N ASN A 368 -86.96 -44.86 43.30
CA ASN A 368 -87.16 -43.40 43.27
C ASN A 368 -86.63 -42.47 44.40
N THR A 369 -85.99 -41.38 43.94
CA THR A 369 -85.93 -39.98 44.47
C THR A 369 -85.41 -39.65 45.88
N SER A 370 -84.38 -38.78 45.98
CA SER A 370 -84.53 -37.31 46.23
C SER A 370 -83.30 -36.67 46.92
N GLN A 371 -82.93 -35.48 46.43
CA GLN A 371 -82.37 -34.28 47.08
C GLN A 371 -81.72 -34.37 48.48
N ALA A 372 -80.53 -33.73 48.64
CA ALA A 372 -80.33 -32.52 49.44
C ALA A 372 -78.83 -32.15 49.63
N GLN A 373 -78.53 -30.89 49.35
CA GLN A 373 -77.39 -30.07 49.82
C GLN A 373 -77.34 -29.93 51.37
N PRO A 374 -76.42 -29.16 52.01
CA PRO A 374 -75.01 -28.80 51.72
C PRO A 374 -74.09 -28.81 52.99
N LYS A 375 -72.87 -28.25 52.83
CA LYS A 375 -72.12 -27.38 53.79
C LYS A 375 -71.04 -28.01 54.72
N PRO A 376 -70.08 -27.19 55.22
CA PRO A 376 -68.63 -27.43 55.17
C PRO A 376 -67.95 -27.33 56.56
N LYS A 377 -66.60 -27.17 56.59
CA LYS A 377 -65.72 -26.49 57.60
C LYS A 377 -64.49 -27.35 58.02
N PRO A 378 -63.47 -26.84 58.75
CA PRO A 378 -62.32 -26.08 58.19
C PRO A 378 -60.97 -26.45 58.90
N ASN A 379 -59.95 -25.58 58.77
CA ASN A 379 -58.71 -25.47 59.57
C ASN A 379 -57.63 -26.53 59.29
N THR A 380 -56.32 -26.25 59.27
CA THR A 380 -55.46 -25.17 59.82
C THR A 380 -54.12 -25.24 59.06
N THR A 381 -53.59 -24.16 58.47
CA THR A 381 -52.51 -23.26 58.97
C THR A 381 -51.14 -23.88 59.24
N HIS A 382 -50.12 -23.27 58.59
CA HIS A 382 -48.69 -23.12 58.94
C HIS A 382 -47.83 -24.37 59.19
N GLU A 383 -46.89 -24.62 58.26
CA GLU A 383 -45.48 -24.20 58.40
C GLU A 383 -44.84 -23.94 57.03
#